data_AF-A0A9X7TSE8-F1
#
_entry.id   AF-A0A9X7TSE8-F1
#
_cell.length_a   1.000
_cell.length_b   1.000
_cell.length_c   1.000
_cell.angle_alpha   90.00
_cell.angle_beta   90.00
_cell.angle_gamma   90.00
#
_symmetry.space_group_name_H-M   'P 1'
#
loop_
_entity.id
_entity.type
_entity.pdbx_description
1 polymer ?
#
loop_
_entity_poly.entity_id
_entity_poly.type
_entity_poly.pdbx_seq_one_letter_code
_entity_poly.pdbx_strand_id
1 'polypeptide(L)'
;MAKRKKKENSESKLLYIPFIALVLVLIVFIMLPMIHSNSGSSGNSVINTQEPFFQFAKVSTQDYAPAGKVEVYLVSWIGCPFGASDSWGLYIALSHYGVINVTPNYSDLEHVPISPPDNTIPGKVPGLIFNSFNSNSSVEFHAIYLLGRIFTSNSSASLPNGTIITYSGNSLVNFELNELQKLAPSWVYNLIYQYQITTPFPGHNVGIAYLGNPPHVVSTIIITGPNGTWIMLGYDQEVNFGMPGLLAQYAADNNYNTQLPAMILQDIKNGNVPSQISFIQTEGNQILQIIQEAM
;
A
#
# COMPACT_ATOMS: atom_id res chain seq x y z
N MET A 1 56.75 -84.69 2.68
CA MET A 1 55.29 -84.44 2.66
C MET A 1 55.06 -82.93 2.77
N ALA A 2 54.70 -82.28 1.66
CA ALA A 2 54.53 -80.82 1.59
C ALA A 2 53.05 -80.44 1.45
N LYS A 3 52.60 -79.48 2.27
CA LYS A 3 51.21 -78.99 2.39
C LYS A 3 50.83 -78.06 1.23
N ARG A 4 49.62 -78.27 0.67
CA ARG A 4 48.92 -77.40 -0.29
C ARG A 4 48.56 -76.04 0.34
N LYS A 5 48.78 -74.95 -0.41
CA LYS A 5 48.23 -73.60 -0.14
C LYS A 5 46.92 -73.38 -0.90
N LYS A 6 45.95 -72.74 -0.22
CA LYS A 6 44.61 -72.38 -0.71
C LYS A 6 44.67 -70.99 -1.38
N LYS A 7 43.97 -70.85 -2.50
CA LYS A 7 43.86 -69.62 -3.32
C LYS A 7 42.58 -68.89 -2.92
N GLU A 8 42.66 -67.60 -2.64
CA GLU A 8 41.54 -66.74 -2.23
C GLU A 8 41.21 -65.77 -3.38
N ASN A 9 39.95 -65.75 -3.80
CA ASN A 9 39.42 -64.89 -4.87
C ASN A 9 39.12 -63.50 -4.31
N SER A 10 39.65 -62.45 -4.96
CA SER A 10 39.27 -61.06 -4.70
C SER A 10 38.06 -60.69 -5.56
N GLU A 11 36.90 -60.48 -4.95
CA GLU A 11 35.74 -59.92 -5.65
C GLU A 11 35.95 -58.42 -5.94
N SER A 12 35.60 -58.04 -7.17
CA SER A 12 35.85 -56.74 -7.79
C SER A 12 34.94 -55.64 -7.25
N LYS A 13 35.52 -54.68 -6.52
CA LYS A 13 34.89 -53.53 -5.84
C LYS A 13 34.31 -52.44 -6.77
N LEU A 14 34.24 -52.65 -8.09
CA LEU A 14 33.84 -51.61 -9.05
C LEU A 14 32.33 -51.46 -9.26
N LEU A 15 31.50 -52.39 -8.78
CA LEU A 15 30.04 -52.33 -8.98
C LEU A 15 29.32 -51.37 -8.01
N TYR A 16 29.97 -50.95 -6.91
CA TYR A 16 29.33 -50.18 -5.84
C TYR A 16 29.48 -48.67 -5.98
N ILE A 17 30.39 -48.20 -6.85
CA ILE A 17 30.68 -46.77 -7.04
C ILE A 17 29.44 -45.96 -7.48
N PRO A 18 28.63 -46.40 -8.48
CA PRO A 18 27.44 -45.63 -8.87
C PRO A 18 26.35 -45.63 -7.78
N PHE A 19 26.24 -46.69 -6.99
CA PHE A 19 25.28 -46.77 -5.88
C PHE A 19 25.67 -45.87 -4.70
N ILE A 20 26.96 -45.78 -4.37
CA ILE A 20 27.46 -44.89 -3.32
C ILE A 20 27.26 -43.42 -3.71
N ALA A 21 27.50 -43.07 -4.99
CA ALA A 21 27.26 -41.72 -5.49
C ALA A 21 25.77 -41.34 -5.42
N LEU A 22 24.87 -42.25 -5.80
CA LEU A 22 23.41 -42.02 -5.73
C LEU A 22 22.94 -41.80 -4.28
N VAL A 23 23.44 -42.61 -3.34
CA VAL A 23 23.11 -42.48 -1.90
C VAL A 23 23.61 -41.14 -1.35
N LEU A 24 24.80 -40.69 -1.72
CA LEU A 24 25.32 -39.39 -1.30
C LEU A 24 24.48 -38.22 -1.84
N VAL A 25 24.03 -38.29 -3.10
CA VAL A 25 23.15 -37.25 -3.69
C VAL A 25 21.79 -37.21 -2.99
N LEU A 26 21.22 -38.38 -2.67
CA LEU A 26 19.97 -38.47 -1.90
C LEU A 26 20.11 -37.93 -0.47
N ILE A 27 21.23 -38.20 0.21
CA ILE A 27 21.50 -37.64 1.54
C ILE A 27 21.59 -36.11 1.48
N VAL A 28 22.26 -35.54 0.47
CA VAL A 28 22.34 -34.08 0.30
C VAL A 28 20.97 -33.47 0.03
N PHE A 29 20.14 -34.08 -0.83
CA PHE A 29 18.78 -33.60 -1.11
C PHE A 29 17.82 -33.71 0.08
N ILE A 30 17.98 -34.73 0.93
CA ILE A 30 17.16 -34.91 2.16
C ILE A 30 17.66 -34.01 3.29
N MET A 31 18.95 -33.66 3.35
CA MET A 31 19.52 -32.77 4.37
C MET A 31 19.37 -31.27 4.04
N LEU A 32 19.21 -30.89 2.77
CA LEU A 32 19.04 -29.49 2.34
C LEU A 32 17.83 -28.76 3.00
N PRO A 33 16.67 -29.40 3.23
CA PRO A 33 15.58 -28.79 3.99
C PRO A 33 15.79 -28.76 5.52
N MET A 34 16.78 -29.51 6.04
CA MET A 34 17.02 -29.65 7.49
C MET A 34 18.07 -28.68 8.06
N ILE A 35 18.68 -27.83 7.22
CA ILE A 35 19.65 -26.80 7.67
C ILE A 35 18.98 -25.46 8.06
N HIS A 36 17.65 -25.32 7.95
CA HIS A 36 16.94 -24.14 8.48
C HIS A 36 15.75 -24.50 9.38
N SER A 37 16.02 -25.29 10.42
CA SER A 37 15.13 -25.42 11.57
C SER A 37 15.92 -25.28 12.86
N ASN A 38 16.10 -24.04 13.31
CA ASN A 38 16.44 -23.75 14.70
C ASN A 38 15.37 -22.81 15.27
N SER A 39 14.48 -23.40 16.07
CA SER A 39 13.68 -22.70 17.05
C SER A 39 14.56 -22.40 18.27
N GLY A 40 14.66 -21.13 18.68
CA GLY A 40 15.24 -20.76 19.98
C GLY A 40 16.09 -19.49 19.98
N SER A 41 15.42 -18.35 20.12
CA SER A 41 15.82 -17.19 20.94
C SER A 41 17.31 -16.82 20.99
N SER A 42 17.70 -15.81 20.20
CA SER A 42 18.24 -14.52 20.66
C SER A 42 19.09 -13.90 19.55
N GLY A 43 18.68 -12.72 19.06
CA GLY A 43 19.47 -11.90 18.15
C GLY A 43 19.30 -12.23 16.67
N ASN A 44 18.13 -11.92 16.11
CA ASN A 44 18.05 -11.67 14.67
C ASN A 44 18.05 -10.16 14.47
N SER A 45 19.13 -9.68 13.84
CA SER A 45 19.12 -8.45 13.05
C SER A 45 17.94 -8.52 12.08
N VAL A 46 16.84 -7.90 12.51
CA VAL A 46 15.68 -7.61 11.68
C VAL A 46 16.18 -6.66 10.59
N ILE A 47 16.29 -7.14 9.34
CA ILE A 47 16.05 -6.23 8.23
C ILE A 47 14.61 -5.81 8.43
N ASN A 48 14.41 -4.59 8.89
CA ASN A 48 13.11 -4.03 9.23
C ASN A 48 12.35 -3.81 7.92
N THR A 49 11.74 -4.87 7.38
CA THR A 49 10.66 -4.72 6.41
C THR A 49 9.48 -4.17 7.19
N GLN A 50 9.49 -2.86 7.39
CA GLN A 50 8.39 -2.11 7.95
C GLN A 50 7.17 -2.43 7.07
N GLU A 51 6.15 -3.08 7.62
CA GLU A 51 4.93 -3.39 6.86
C GLU A 51 4.28 -2.06 6.43
N PRO A 52 3.76 -1.97 5.19
CA PRO A 52 3.31 -0.70 4.59
C PRO A 52 1.98 -0.17 5.13
N PHE A 53 1.52 -0.68 6.27
CA PHE A 53 0.28 -0.24 6.87
C PHE A 53 0.50 1.07 7.61
N PHE A 54 -0.23 2.10 7.21
CA PHE A 54 -0.30 3.41 7.86
C PHE A 54 1.02 4.17 8.00
N GLN A 55 2.01 3.84 7.17
CA GLN A 55 3.29 4.53 7.07
C GLN A 55 3.92 4.19 5.72
N PHE A 56 4.80 5.05 5.21
CA PHE A 56 5.57 4.71 4.02
C PHE A 56 6.59 3.63 4.32
N ALA A 57 6.54 2.55 3.54
CA ALA A 57 7.54 1.49 3.59
C ALA A 57 8.17 1.28 2.21
N LYS A 58 9.50 1.15 2.19
CA LYS A 58 10.22 0.71 1.00
C LYS A 58 9.99 -0.78 0.79
N VAL A 59 9.26 -1.13 -0.26
CA VAL A 59 8.83 -2.51 -0.55
C VAL A 59 9.61 -3.17 -1.67
N SER A 60 10.36 -2.39 -2.46
CA SER A 60 11.23 -2.92 -3.50
C SER A 60 12.41 -2.00 -3.76
N THR A 61 13.53 -2.57 -4.21
CA THR A 61 14.65 -1.83 -4.79
C THR A 61 14.49 -1.64 -6.29
N GLN A 62 13.42 -2.16 -6.89
CA GLN A 62 13.14 -2.02 -8.31
C GLN A 62 12.58 -0.62 -8.62
N ASP A 63 13.07 -0.05 -9.71
CA ASP A 63 12.48 1.11 -10.37
C ASP A 63 11.44 0.63 -11.39
N TYR A 64 10.17 0.96 -11.14
CA TYR A 64 9.08 0.74 -12.08
C TYR A 64 8.74 1.98 -12.93
N ALA A 65 9.36 3.13 -12.66
CA ALA A 65 9.18 4.34 -13.44
C ALA A 65 9.97 4.25 -14.77
N PRO A 66 9.59 5.04 -15.77
CA PRO A 66 10.45 5.29 -16.93
C PRO A 66 11.82 5.83 -16.49
N ALA A 67 12.86 5.51 -17.26
CA ALA A 67 14.22 5.92 -16.92
C ALA A 67 14.33 7.45 -16.67
N GLY A 68 14.85 7.81 -15.48
CA GLY A 68 15.03 9.20 -15.07
C GLY A 68 13.75 9.91 -14.61
N LYS A 69 12.67 9.16 -14.35
CA LYS A 69 11.41 9.66 -13.82
C LYS A 69 11.14 9.10 -12.42
N VAL A 70 10.30 9.80 -11.68
CA VAL A 70 9.64 9.29 -10.48
C VAL A 70 8.14 9.29 -10.76
N GLU A 71 7.46 8.18 -10.51
CA GLU A 71 6.00 8.13 -10.64
C GLU A 71 5.35 8.00 -9.26
N VAL A 72 4.33 8.83 -9.04
CA VAL A 72 3.49 8.82 -7.83
C VAL A 72 2.10 8.38 -8.22
N TYR A 73 1.57 7.35 -7.55
CA TYR A 73 0.22 6.86 -7.74
C TYR A 73 -0.60 7.06 -6.47
N LEU A 74 -1.82 7.59 -6.62
CA LEU A 74 -2.87 7.49 -5.62
C LEU A 74 -3.91 6.50 -6.14
N VAL A 75 -4.08 5.36 -5.48
CA VAL A 75 -5.18 4.43 -5.76
C VAL A 75 -6.19 4.54 -4.63
N SER A 76 -7.42 4.93 -4.96
CA SER A 76 -8.46 5.23 -3.97
C SER A 76 -9.86 5.15 -4.58
N TRP A 77 -10.86 5.66 -3.88
CA TRP A 77 -12.20 5.93 -4.40
C TRP A 77 -12.66 7.33 -3.95
N ILE A 78 -13.54 7.98 -4.72
CA ILE A 78 -13.83 9.42 -4.55
C ILE A 78 -14.38 9.75 -3.15
N GLY A 79 -15.18 8.86 -2.57
CA GLY A 79 -15.74 9.03 -1.22
C GLY A 79 -14.87 8.50 -0.08
N CYS A 80 -13.65 8.01 -0.32
CA CYS A 80 -12.82 7.43 0.73
C CYS A 80 -12.39 8.48 1.78
N PRO A 81 -12.65 8.29 3.08
CA PRO A 81 -12.17 9.23 4.11
C PRO A 81 -10.65 9.25 4.24
N PHE A 82 -9.96 8.11 4.05
CA PHE A 82 -8.50 8.07 4.11
C PHE A 82 -7.89 8.74 2.87
N GLY A 83 -8.40 8.43 1.67
CA GLY A 83 -7.95 9.10 0.44
C GLY A 83 -8.23 10.60 0.44
N ALA A 84 -9.36 11.04 1.03
CA ALA A 84 -9.65 12.44 1.23
C ALA A 84 -8.64 13.12 2.19
N SER A 85 -8.18 12.40 3.21
CA SER A 85 -7.18 12.91 4.15
C SER A 85 -5.83 13.12 3.45
N ASP A 86 -5.30 12.06 2.81
CA ASP A 86 -3.97 12.09 2.20
C ASP A 86 -3.90 13.03 0.99
N SER A 87 -5.05 13.35 0.39
CA SER A 87 -5.13 14.26 -0.75
C SER A 87 -4.56 15.65 -0.47
N TRP A 88 -4.59 16.10 0.79
CA TRP A 88 -4.01 17.39 1.18
C TRP A 88 -2.48 17.34 1.18
N GLY A 89 -1.88 16.34 1.83
CA GLY A 89 -0.43 16.14 1.82
C GLY A 89 0.10 15.94 0.39
N LEU A 90 -0.59 15.11 -0.41
CA LEU A 90 -0.26 14.91 -1.82
C LEU A 90 -0.32 16.21 -2.62
N TYR A 91 -1.36 17.03 -2.44
CA TYR A 91 -1.47 18.32 -3.13
C TYR A 91 -0.31 19.25 -2.77
N ILE A 92 0.05 19.33 -1.50
CA ILE A 92 1.18 20.14 -1.01
C ILE A 92 2.48 19.65 -1.64
N ALA A 93 2.78 18.36 -1.56
CA ALA A 93 4.02 17.78 -2.10
C ALA A 93 4.13 17.94 -3.62
N LEU A 94 3.09 17.56 -4.36
CA LEU A 94 3.09 17.57 -5.82
C LEU A 94 3.09 18.99 -6.42
N SER A 95 2.69 20.01 -5.65
CA SER A 95 2.74 21.42 -6.09
C SER A 95 4.17 21.90 -6.31
N HIS A 96 5.17 21.21 -5.76
CA HIS A 96 6.59 21.46 -6.05
C HIS A 96 7.02 20.99 -7.45
N TYR A 97 6.24 20.12 -8.08
CA TYR A 97 6.65 19.37 -9.28
C TYR A 97 5.78 19.59 -10.51
N GLY A 98 4.75 20.43 -10.41
CA GLY A 98 3.85 20.70 -11.51
C GLY A 98 2.61 21.49 -11.11
N VAL A 99 1.70 21.63 -12.07
CA VAL A 99 0.39 22.25 -11.86
C VAL A 99 -0.65 21.16 -11.67
N ILE A 100 -1.31 21.18 -10.51
CA ILE A 100 -2.35 20.22 -10.15
C ILE A 100 -3.73 20.86 -10.31
N ASN A 101 -4.61 20.22 -11.07
CA ASN A 101 -6.02 20.56 -11.11
C ASN A 101 -6.78 19.63 -10.16
N VAL A 102 -7.52 20.22 -9.22
CA VAL A 102 -8.27 19.49 -8.19
C VAL A 102 -9.68 20.03 -8.03
N THR A 103 -10.60 19.17 -7.64
CA THR A 103 -11.95 19.53 -7.22
C THR A 103 -12.09 19.32 -5.71
N PRO A 104 -12.41 20.36 -4.93
CA PRO A 104 -12.68 20.21 -3.50
C PRO A 104 -13.89 19.30 -3.26
N ASN A 105 -13.80 18.42 -2.27
CA ASN A 105 -14.78 17.37 -2.01
C ASN A 105 -14.90 17.04 -0.51
N TYR A 106 -15.97 16.31 -0.18
CA TYR A 106 -16.09 15.55 1.06
C TYR A 106 -16.15 14.04 0.78
N SER A 107 -15.51 13.27 1.66
CA SER A 107 -15.70 11.83 1.74
C SER A 107 -17.16 11.45 2.01
N ASP A 108 -17.46 10.17 1.91
CA ASP A 108 -18.69 9.61 2.47
C ASP A 108 -18.65 9.66 3.99
N LEU A 109 -19.83 9.58 4.61
CA LEU A 109 -19.96 9.57 6.05
C LEU A 109 -19.55 8.20 6.58
N GLU A 110 -18.47 8.16 7.35
CA GLU A 110 -17.95 6.93 7.96
C GLU A 110 -17.51 7.16 9.40
N HIS A 111 -17.35 6.06 10.15
CA HIS A 111 -16.70 6.09 11.45
C HIS A 111 -15.19 6.11 11.24
N VAL A 112 -14.59 7.29 11.38
CA VAL A 112 -13.16 7.52 11.15
C VAL A 112 -12.38 7.50 12.46
N PRO A 113 -11.17 6.91 12.51
CA PRO A 113 -10.36 6.87 13.73
C PRO A 113 -10.01 8.26 14.24
N ILE A 114 -10.11 8.44 15.56
CA ILE A 114 -9.55 9.58 16.31
C ILE A 114 -8.60 9.05 17.38
N SER A 115 -7.63 9.86 17.82
CA SER A 115 -6.73 9.48 18.92
C SER A 115 -7.44 9.63 20.27
N PRO A 116 -7.29 8.69 21.23
CA PRO A 116 -6.49 7.45 21.22
C PRO A 116 -7.15 6.28 20.44
N PRO A 117 -6.39 5.20 20.08
CA PRO A 117 -6.65 4.29 18.95
C PRO A 117 -7.96 3.50 18.91
N ASP A 118 -8.75 3.53 19.98
CA ASP A 118 -9.98 2.75 20.10
C ASP A 118 -11.25 3.57 19.84
N ASN A 119 -11.10 4.86 19.52
CA ASN A 119 -12.23 5.77 19.31
C ASN A 119 -12.40 6.12 17.83
N THR A 120 -13.65 6.18 17.39
CA THR A 120 -14.02 6.69 16.06
C THR A 120 -15.07 7.77 16.18
N ILE A 121 -15.09 8.73 15.26
CA ILE A 121 -16.21 9.68 15.11
C ILE A 121 -16.92 9.44 13.79
N PRO A 122 -18.26 9.55 13.74
CA PRO A 122 -18.97 9.63 12.47
C PRO A 122 -18.69 11.00 11.85
N GLY A 123 -18.14 11.03 10.64
CA GLY A 123 -17.85 12.30 9.98
C GLY A 123 -17.56 12.19 8.50
N LYS A 124 -17.66 13.34 7.83
CA LYS A 124 -17.19 13.53 6.47
C LYS A 124 -15.84 14.23 6.53
N VAL A 125 -14.87 13.66 5.84
CA VAL A 125 -13.52 14.19 5.75
C VAL A 125 -13.45 15.15 4.55
N PRO A 126 -13.07 16.43 4.74
CA PRO A 126 -12.77 17.33 3.63
C PRO A 126 -11.54 16.83 2.88
N GLY A 127 -11.55 16.89 1.54
CA GLY A 127 -10.44 16.43 0.70
C GLY A 127 -10.48 17.02 -0.70
N LEU A 128 -9.61 16.50 -1.56
CA LEU A 128 -9.45 16.89 -2.96
C LEU A 128 -9.60 15.68 -3.88
N ILE A 129 -10.31 15.86 -4.98
CA ILE A 129 -10.31 14.94 -6.12
C ILE A 129 -9.30 15.47 -7.13
N PHE A 130 -8.31 14.65 -7.49
CA PHE A 130 -7.32 15.00 -8.49
C PHE A 130 -7.87 14.78 -9.91
N ASN A 131 -7.95 15.86 -10.69
CA ASN A 131 -8.50 15.82 -12.05
C ASN A 131 -7.41 15.66 -13.11
N SER A 132 -6.27 16.35 -12.92
CA SER A 132 -5.12 16.27 -13.82
C SER A 132 -3.86 16.81 -13.14
N PHE A 133 -2.71 16.32 -13.57
CA PHE A 133 -1.41 16.83 -13.20
C PHE A 133 -0.59 17.13 -14.45
N ASN A 134 -0.06 18.34 -14.54
CA ASN A 134 0.86 18.73 -15.59
C ASN A 134 2.25 18.91 -14.97
N SER A 135 3.10 17.91 -15.15
CA SER A 135 4.47 17.94 -14.64
C SER A 135 5.28 19.07 -15.29
N ASN A 136 6.16 19.68 -14.50
CA ASN A 136 7.24 20.53 -14.98
C ASN A 136 8.63 19.97 -14.62
N SER A 137 8.70 18.68 -14.22
CA SER A 137 9.88 18.04 -13.64
C SER A 137 10.04 16.57 -14.07
N SER A 138 10.88 15.82 -13.36
CA SER A 138 11.00 14.35 -13.50
C SER A 138 9.90 13.58 -12.77
N VAL A 139 9.04 14.23 -11.99
CA VAL A 139 7.96 13.58 -11.25
C VAL A 139 6.69 13.57 -12.09
N GLU A 140 6.05 12.41 -12.24
CA GLU A 140 4.70 12.26 -12.81
C GLU A 140 3.73 11.78 -11.72
N PHE A 141 2.45 12.13 -11.85
CA PHE A 141 1.42 11.75 -10.88
C PHE A 141 0.17 11.18 -11.56
N HIS A 142 -0.34 10.10 -10.98
CA HIS A 142 -1.48 9.34 -11.48
C HIS A 142 -2.49 9.10 -10.34
N ALA A 143 -3.64 9.76 -10.40
CA ALA A 143 -4.76 9.45 -9.52
C ALA A 143 -5.68 8.42 -10.19
N ILE A 144 -5.94 7.32 -9.48
CA ILE A 144 -6.79 6.22 -9.92
C ILE A 144 -7.93 6.07 -8.90
N TYR A 145 -9.14 6.44 -9.33
CA TYR A 145 -10.36 6.26 -8.55
C TYR A 145 -11.10 5.02 -9.03
N LEU A 146 -11.10 3.94 -8.24
CA LEU A 146 -11.74 2.67 -8.60
C LEU A 146 -13.26 2.73 -8.46
N LEU A 147 -13.73 3.51 -7.48
CA LEU A 147 -15.15 3.78 -7.23
C LEU A 147 -15.39 5.29 -7.05
N GLY A 148 -16.65 5.68 -7.21
CA GLY A 148 -17.17 6.99 -6.88
C GLY A 148 -17.57 7.06 -5.41
N ARG A 149 -18.72 6.50 -5.07
CA ARG A 149 -19.35 6.59 -3.73
C ARG A 149 -19.83 5.21 -3.29
N ILE A 150 -19.85 4.93 -1.99
CA ILE A 150 -20.37 3.67 -1.44
C ILE A 150 -21.63 3.97 -0.62
N PHE A 151 -22.73 3.32 -1.00
CA PHE A 151 -24.03 3.44 -0.34
C PHE A 151 -24.33 2.16 0.44
N THR A 152 -24.01 2.17 1.73
CA THR A 152 -24.18 1.01 2.62
C THR A 152 -25.65 0.67 2.89
N SER A 153 -26.56 1.65 2.82
CA SER A 153 -27.99 1.47 3.10
C SER A 153 -28.73 0.56 2.11
N ASN A 154 -28.22 0.42 0.89
CA ASN A 154 -28.83 -0.38 -0.17
C ASN A 154 -27.83 -1.30 -0.88
N SER A 155 -26.64 -1.49 -0.32
CA SER A 155 -25.57 -2.32 -0.90
C SER A 155 -25.24 -1.96 -2.35
N SER A 156 -25.09 -0.66 -2.62
CA SER A 156 -24.71 -0.16 -3.94
C SER A 156 -23.51 0.79 -3.88
N ALA A 157 -22.79 0.92 -4.99
CA ALA A 157 -21.71 1.88 -5.15
C ALA A 157 -21.88 2.60 -6.49
N SER A 158 -21.41 3.84 -6.60
CA SER A 158 -21.24 4.50 -7.89
C SER A 158 -19.82 4.31 -8.41
N LEU A 159 -19.65 4.34 -9.72
CA LEU A 159 -18.36 4.54 -10.38
C LEU A 159 -18.05 6.05 -10.45
N PRO A 160 -16.80 6.45 -10.76
CA PRO A 160 -16.45 7.86 -10.93
C PRO A 160 -17.31 8.60 -11.96
N ASN A 161 -17.81 7.89 -12.98
CA ASN A 161 -18.71 8.44 -13.99
C ASN A 161 -20.20 8.51 -13.57
N GLY A 162 -20.53 8.11 -12.33
CA GLY A 162 -21.89 8.11 -11.78
C GLY A 162 -22.70 6.83 -12.03
N THR A 163 -22.19 5.86 -12.79
CA THR A 163 -22.87 4.57 -13.01
C THR A 163 -23.03 3.82 -11.68
N ILE A 164 -24.21 3.28 -11.39
CA ILE A 164 -24.48 2.54 -10.15
C ILE A 164 -24.27 1.03 -10.37
N ILE A 165 -23.58 0.40 -9.43
CA ILE A 165 -23.41 -1.05 -9.31
C ILE A 165 -23.94 -1.51 -7.94
N THR A 166 -24.44 -2.75 -7.89
CA THR A 166 -24.83 -3.40 -6.63
C THR A 166 -23.75 -4.38 -6.19
N TYR A 167 -23.58 -4.57 -4.89
CA TYR A 167 -22.60 -5.50 -4.33
C TYR A 167 -23.18 -6.41 -3.27
N SER A 168 -22.49 -7.52 -3.02
CA SER A 168 -22.79 -8.46 -1.94
C SER A 168 -21.50 -9.15 -1.49
N GLY A 169 -21.27 -9.24 -0.18
CA GLY A 169 -20.03 -9.83 0.36
C GLY A 169 -18.78 -9.13 -0.19
N ASN A 170 -17.82 -9.90 -0.69
CA ASN A 170 -16.54 -9.41 -1.20
C ASN A 170 -16.57 -8.97 -2.68
N SER A 171 -17.76 -8.80 -3.27
CA SER A 171 -17.86 -8.51 -4.71
C SER A 171 -17.26 -7.16 -5.12
N LEU A 172 -17.17 -6.19 -4.20
CA LEU A 172 -16.50 -4.91 -4.45
C LEU A 172 -15.00 -5.08 -4.63
N VAL A 173 -14.32 -5.82 -3.75
CA VAL A 173 -12.87 -6.11 -3.90
C VAL A 173 -12.58 -6.71 -5.28
N ASN A 174 -13.35 -7.71 -5.71
CA ASN A 174 -13.15 -8.31 -7.04
C ASN A 174 -13.42 -7.32 -8.18
N PHE A 175 -14.44 -6.47 -8.03
CA PHE A 175 -14.75 -5.42 -9.01
C PHE A 175 -13.60 -4.41 -9.11
N GLU A 176 -13.12 -3.89 -7.98
CA GLU A 176 -12.03 -2.93 -7.90
C GLU A 176 -10.72 -3.49 -8.45
N LEU A 177 -10.40 -4.76 -8.18
CA LEU A 177 -9.24 -5.43 -8.78
C LEU A 177 -9.36 -5.52 -10.31
N ASN A 178 -10.55 -5.76 -10.85
CA ASN A 178 -10.78 -5.78 -12.30
C ASN A 178 -10.68 -4.38 -12.92
N GLU A 179 -11.15 -3.33 -12.24
CA GLU A 179 -10.96 -1.96 -12.68
C GLU A 179 -9.49 -1.55 -12.62
N LEU A 180 -8.78 -1.92 -11.55
CA LEU A 180 -7.37 -1.63 -11.37
C LEU A 180 -6.50 -2.22 -12.49
N GLN A 181 -6.80 -3.46 -12.94
CA GLN A 181 -6.12 -4.07 -14.09
C GLN A 181 -6.29 -3.29 -15.40
N LYS A 182 -7.38 -2.54 -15.55
CA LYS A 182 -7.65 -1.73 -16.74
C LYS A 182 -7.01 -0.34 -16.65
N LEU A 183 -6.95 0.21 -15.44
CA LEU A 183 -6.59 1.60 -15.19
C LEU A 183 -5.11 1.80 -14.84
N ALA A 184 -4.44 0.78 -14.30
CA ALA A 184 -3.08 0.88 -13.80
C ALA A 184 -2.11 -0.04 -14.55
N PRO A 185 -0.81 0.31 -14.59
CA PRO A 185 0.23 -0.64 -14.97
C PRO A 185 0.17 -1.93 -14.15
N SER A 186 0.55 -3.05 -14.76
CA SER A 186 0.51 -4.36 -14.09
C SER A 186 1.29 -4.42 -12.78
N TRP A 187 2.37 -3.66 -12.64
CA TRP A 187 3.16 -3.61 -11.41
C TRP A 187 2.42 -2.92 -10.26
N VAL A 188 1.60 -1.89 -10.53
CA VAL A 188 0.73 -1.26 -9.51
C VAL A 188 -0.30 -2.26 -9.02
N TYR A 189 -0.94 -2.98 -9.95
CA TYR A 189 -1.88 -4.05 -9.62
C TYR A 189 -1.21 -5.12 -8.74
N ASN A 190 0.00 -5.57 -9.09
CA ASN A 190 0.71 -6.60 -8.34
C ASN A 190 1.04 -6.16 -6.92
N LEU A 191 1.46 -4.91 -6.71
CA LEU A 191 1.71 -4.37 -5.36
C LEU A 191 0.44 -4.34 -4.52
N ILE A 192 -0.67 -3.83 -5.08
CA ILE A 192 -1.96 -3.80 -4.38
C ILE A 192 -2.44 -5.21 -4.07
N TYR A 193 -2.37 -6.14 -5.03
CA TYR A 193 -2.75 -7.52 -4.82
C TYR A 193 -1.90 -8.18 -3.73
N GLN A 194 -0.59 -7.98 -3.76
CA GLN A 194 0.31 -8.51 -2.74
C GLN A 194 -0.08 -8.00 -1.35
N TYR A 195 -0.05 -6.68 -1.14
CA TYR A 195 -0.13 -6.11 0.21
C TYR A 195 -1.54 -5.94 0.75
N GLN A 196 -2.56 -5.81 -0.11
CA GLN A 196 -3.93 -5.64 0.36
C GLN A 196 -4.78 -6.90 0.33
N ILE A 197 -4.45 -7.87 -0.52
CA ILE A 197 -5.26 -9.08 -0.73
C ILE A 197 -4.58 -10.29 -0.10
N THR A 198 -3.30 -10.52 -0.41
CA THR A 198 -2.62 -11.77 -0.03
C THR A 198 -1.86 -11.68 1.29
N THR A 199 -1.25 -10.55 1.61
CA THR A 199 -0.56 -10.33 2.88
C THR A 199 -1.59 -10.13 3.99
N PRO A 200 -1.62 -10.97 5.04
CA PRO A 200 -2.52 -10.78 6.16
C PRO A 200 -2.21 -9.47 6.89
N PHE A 201 -3.25 -8.70 7.22
CA PHE A 201 -3.10 -7.52 8.06
C PHE A 201 -2.73 -7.93 9.50
N PRO A 202 -1.81 -7.22 10.20
CA PRO A 202 -1.38 -7.59 11.54
C PRO A 202 -2.54 -7.87 12.50
N GLY A 203 -2.55 -9.06 13.10
CA GLY A 203 -3.63 -9.51 13.99
C GLY A 203 -4.83 -10.17 13.29
N HIS A 204 -4.81 -10.30 11.96
CA HIS A 204 -5.88 -10.90 11.16
C HIS A 204 -5.34 -11.96 10.19
N ASN A 205 -6.21 -12.86 9.73
CA ASN A 205 -5.88 -13.94 8.78
C ASN A 205 -6.23 -13.59 7.32
N VAL A 206 -6.59 -12.34 7.05
CA VAL A 206 -7.01 -11.84 5.73
C VAL A 206 -6.29 -10.53 5.45
N GLY A 207 -6.16 -10.19 4.16
CA GLY A 207 -5.64 -8.89 3.76
C GLY A 207 -6.56 -7.73 4.16
N ILE A 208 -5.98 -6.53 4.28
CA ILE A 208 -6.68 -5.35 4.80
C ILE A 208 -7.93 -4.98 3.98
N ALA A 209 -7.97 -5.29 2.68
CA ALA A 209 -9.13 -5.01 1.83
C ALA A 209 -10.40 -5.76 2.28
N TYR A 210 -10.25 -6.87 2.99
CA TYR A 210 -11.36 -7.66 3.52
C TYR A 210 -11.82 -7.24 4.91
N LEU A 211 -11.14 -6.27 5.53
CA LEU A 211 -11.48 -5.76 6.87
C LEU A 211 -12.40 -4.54 6.81
N GLY A 212 -12.53 -3.89 5.64
CA GLY A 212 -13.47 -2.81 5.42
C GLY A 212 -14.93 -3.26 5.49
N ASN A 213 -15.85 -2.33 5.72
CA ASN A 213 -17.28 -2.58 5.71
C ASN A 213 -18.02 -1.57 4.79
N PRO A 214 -18.36 -1.94 3.54
CA PRO A 214 -18.13 -3.24 2.92
C PRO A 214 -16.64 -3.48 2.61
N PRO A 215 -16.21 -4.73 2.37
CA PRO A 215 -14.86 -5.05 1.88
C PRO A 215 -14.53 -4.31 0.58
N HIS A 216 -13.41 -3.59 0.54
CA HIS A 216 -12.96 -2.80 -0.61
C HIS A 216 -11.44 -2.55 -0.54
N VAL A 217 -10.82 -2.22 -1.68
CA VAL A 217 -9.40 -1.82 -1.78
C VAL A 217 -9.19 -0.53 -0.98
N VAL A 218 -8.23 -0.56 -0.05
CA VAL A 218 -7.91 0.61 0.77
C VAL A 218 -7.12 1.65 -0.03
N SER A 219 -7.27 2.93 0.32
CA SER A 219 -6.44 3.99 -0.24
C SER A 219 -4.95 3.64 -0.16
N THR A 220 -4.21 3.96 -1.20
CA THR A 220 -2.79 3.64 -1.30
C THR A 220 -2.04 4.71 -2.05
N ILE A 221 -0.92 5.13 -1.49
CA ILE A 221 0.08 5.92 -2.20
C ILE A 221 1.23 5.00 -2.58
N ILE A 222 1.66 5.04 -3.84
CA ILE A 222 2.85 4.35 -4.33
C ILE A 222 3.79 5.39 -4.94
N ILE A 223 5.07 5.34 -4.57
CA ILE A 223 6.11 6.23 -5.11
C ILE A 223 7.24 5.33 -5.62
N THR A 224 7.58 5.43 -6.91
CA THR A 224 8.66 4.63 -7.53
C THR A 224 9.60 5.51 -8.32
N GLY A 225 10.89 5.20 -8.28
CA GLY A 225 11.93 5.83 -9.08
C GLY A 225 13.24 5.04 -9.03
N PRO A 226 14.36 5.61 -9.54
CA PRO A 226 15.66 4.93 -9.64
C PRO A 226 16.16 4.27 -8.35
N ASN A 227 15.79 4.81 -7.20
CA ASN A 227 16.23 4.31 -5.90
C ASN A 227 15.29 3.28 -5.27
N GLY A 228 14.16 2.94 -5.91
CA GLY A 228 13.26 1.87 -5.48
C GLY A 228 11.79 2.27 -5.47
N THR A 229 10.99 1.48 -4.75
CA THR A 229 9.53 1.67 -4.62
C THR A 229 9.11 1.70 -3.17
N TRP A 230 8.30 2.69 -2.82
CA TRP A 230 7.64 2.88 -1.54
C TRP A 230 6.14 2.79 -1.69
N ILE A 231 5.48 2.29 -0.65
CA ILE A 231 4.02 2.19 -0.59
C ILE A 231 3.54 2.54 0.82
N MET A 232 2.38 3.18 0.89
CA MET A 232 1.63 3.41 2.12
C MET A 232 0.18 2.97 1.91
N LEU A 233 -0.34 2.13 2.80
CA LEU A 233 -1.72 1.65 2.81
C LEU A 233 -2.52 2.39 3.90
N GLY A 234 -3.63 3.01 3.53
CA GLY A 234 -4.39 3.89 4.41
C GLY A 234 -3.78 5.29 4.41
N TYR A 235 -3.56 5.85 5.60
CA TYR A 235 -3.08 7.20 5.84
C TYR A 235 -1.85 7.18 6.76
N ASP A 236 -1.07 8.27 6.78
CA ASP A 236 0.18 8.31 7.55
C ASP A 236 -0.04 8.53 9.06
N GLN A 237 0.07 7.45 9.84
CA GLN A 237 -0.03 7.48 11.29
C GLN A 237 1.26 7.96 11.99
N GLU A 238 2.41 8.00 11.30
CA GLU A 238 3.63 8.61 11.84
C GLU A 238 3.48 10.14 11.91
N VAL A 239 2.76 10.73 10.95
CA VAL A 239 2.37 12.15 10.99
C VAL A 239 1.35 12.40 12.09
N ASN A 240 0.21 11.71 12.02
CA ASN A 240 -0.84 11.86 13.01
C ASN A 240 -1.79 10.66 13.00
N PHE A 241 -1.81 9.94 14.12
CA PHE A 241 -2.65 8.75 14.29
C PHE A 241 -4.14 8.98 13.96
N GLY A 242 -4.69 10.15 14.29
CA GLY A 242 -6.10 10.46 14.13
C GLY A 242 -6.42 11.34 12.94
N MET A 243 -5.53 11.46 11.94
CA MET A 243 -5.64 12.46 10.87
C MET A 243 -7.04 12.52 10.20
N PRO A 244 -7.63 11.41 9.72
CA PRO A 244 -8.96 11.46 9.13
C PRO A 244 -10.03 11.96 10.10
N GLY A 245 -9.98 11.52 11.35
CA GLY A 245 -10.89 11.96 12.40
C GLY A 245 -10.71 13.42 12.79
N LEU A 246 -9.48 13.93 12.83
CA LEU A 246 -9.21 15.35 13.10
C LEU A 246 -9.72 16.26 11.97
N LEU A 247 -9.57 15.84 10.71
CA LEU A 247 -10.16 16.54 9.56
C LEU A 247 -11.69 16.50 9.59
N ALA A 248 -12.29 15.37 9.97
CA ALA A 248 -13.73 15.26 10.16
C ALA A 248 -14.23 16.13 11.31
N GLN A 249 -13.49 16.23 12.43
CA GLN A 249 -13.80 17.13 13.53
C GLN A 249 -13.69 18.60 13.09
N TYR A 250 -12.64 18.96 12.35
CA TYR A 250 -12.50 20.30 11.80
C TYR A 250 -13.68 20.66 10.88
N ALA A 251 -14.17 19.71 10.09
CA ALA A 251 -15.39 19.90 9.31
C ALA A 251 -16.64 20.06 10.17
N ALA A 252 -16.77 19.29 11.25
CA ALA A 252 -17.89 19.40 12.20
C ALA A 252 -17.88 20.76 12.92
N ASP A 253 -16.72 21.25 13.36
CA ASP A 253 -16.55 22.56 13.99
C ASP A 253 -16.93 23.71 13.05
N ASN A 254 -16.81 23.48 11.74
CA ASN A 254 -17.24 24.39 10.68
C ASN A 254 -18.66 24.08 10.15
N ASN A 255 -19.47 23.34 10.92
CA ASN A 255 -20.85 22.96 10.59
C ASN A 255 -21.00 22.28 9.21
N TYR A 256 -20.00 21.50 8.80
CA TYR A 256 -19.92 20.88 7.47
C TYR A 256 -20.19 21.85 6.33
N ASN A 257 -19.68 23.08 6.45
CA ASN A 257 -19.81 24.09 5.41
C ASN A 257 -19.34 23.51 4.07
N THR A 258 -20.24 23.49 3.09
CA THR A 258 -19.98 22.94 1.74
C THR A 258 -18.81 23.62 1.02
N GLN A 259 -18.45 24.85 1.40
CA GLN A 259 -17.31 25.59 0.86
C GLN A 259 -16.01 25.32 1.60
N LEU A 260 -16.03 24.63 2.76
CA LEU A 260 -14.84 24.43 3.59
C LEU A 260 -13.68 23.78 2.82
N PRO A 261 -13.85 22.69 2.03
CA PRO A 261 -12.74 22.15 1.25
C PRO A 261 -12.16 23.16 0.26
N ALA A 262 -13.01 24.01 -0.35
CA ALA A 262 -12.56 25.05 -1.27
C ALA A 262 -11.80 26.18 -0.53
N MET A 263 -12.25 26.53 0.67
CA MET A 263 -11.57 27.51 1.54
C MET A 263 -10.19 27.00 1.97
N ILE A 264 -10.09 25.75 2.44
CA ILE A 264 -8.80 25.12 2.79
C ILE A 264 -7.85 25.14 1.59
N LEU A 265 -8.33 24.74 0.41
CA LEU A 265 -7.52 24.77 -0.82
C LEU A 265 -7.03 26.19 -1.15
N GLN A 266 -7.88 27.21 -0.99
CA GLN A 266 -7.52 28.58 -1.27
C GLN A 266 -6.49 29.12 -0.27
N ASP A 267 -6.62 28.75 1.02
CA ASP A 267 -5.64 29.12 2.04
C ASP A 267 -4.28 28.52 1.72
N ILE A 268 -4.23 27.22 1.37
CA ILE A 268 -2.98 26.53 0.98
C ILE A 268 -2.34 27.22 -0.23
N LYS A 269 -3.14 27.57 -1.26
CA LYS A 269 -2.66 28.32 -2.44
C LYS A 269 -2.09 29.70 -2.08
N ASN A 270 -2.57 30.30 -1.00
CA ASN A 270 -2.07 31.57 -0.48
C ASN A 270 -0.86 31.39 0.47
N GLY A 271 -0.34 30.17 0.62
CA GLY A 271 0.79 29.84 1.49
C GLY A 271 0.41 29.66 2.97
N ASN A 272 -0.87 29.47 3.28
CA ASN A 272 -1.36 29.34 4.65
C ASN A 272 -2.05 27.99 4.86
N VAL A 273 -1.62 27.23 5.86
CA VAL A 273 -2.33 26.03 6.33
C VAL A 273 -3.02 26.38 7.65
N PRO A 274 -4.35 26.20 7.78
CA PRO A 274 -5.04 26.47 9.06
C PRO A 274 -4.41 25.65 10.19
N SER A 275 -4.14 26.30 11.33
CA SER A 275 -3.35 25.72 12.41
C SER A 275 -3.97 24.43 12.97
N GLN A 276 -5.30 24.33 12.98
CA GLN A 276 -6.06 23.17 13.43
C GLN A 276 -5.81 21.91 12.59
N ILE A 277 -5.40 22.08 11.34
CA ILE A 277 -5.12 20.99 10.40
C ILE A 277 -3.67 21.05 9.87
N SER A 278 -2.78 21.71 10.61
CA SER A 278 -1.37 21.90 10.22
C SER A 278 -0.60 20.59 9.98
N PHE A 279 -1.08 19.46 10.49
CA PHE A 279 -0.50 18.14 10.21
C PHE A 279 -0.51 17.77 8.72
N ILE A 280 -1.42 18.32 7.89
CA ILE A 280 -1.40 18.06 6.44
C ILE A 280 -0.13 18.62 5.78
N GLN A 281 0.47 19.68 6.36
CA GLN A 281 1.76 20.20 5.91
C GLN A 281 2.89 19.23 6.25
N THR A 282 2.85 18.62 7.44
CA THR A 282 3.81 17.60 7.85
C THR A 282 3.75 16.39 6.93
N GLU A 283 2.54 15.90 6.63
CA GLU A 283 2.34 14.83 5.63
C GLU A 283 2.88 15.23 4.25
N GLY A 284 2.57 16.44 3.79
CA GLY A 284 3.11 16.92 2.52
C GLY A 284 4.64 16.96 2.48
N ASN A 285 5.29 17.34 3.59
CA ASN A 285 6.75 17.31 3.69
C ASN A 285 7.30 15.87 3.69
N GLN A 286 6.60 14.93 4.32
CA GLN A 286 6.98 13.51 4.33
C GLN A 286 6.86 12.89 2.94
N ILE A 287 5.75 13.12 2.24
CA ILE A 287 5.57 12.68 0.85
C ILE A 287 6.65 13.29 -0.05
N LEU A 288 6.95 14.58 0.12
CA LEU A 288 8.02 15.26 -0.60
C LEU A 288 9.39 14.59 -0.35
N GLN A 289 9.67 14.21 0.90
CA GLN A 289 10.90 13.49 1.24
C GLN A 289 10.95 12.11 0.56
N ILE A 290 9.87 11.33 0.59
CA ILE A 290 9.84 10.02 -0.08
C ILE A 290 10.02 10.16 -1.61
N ILE A 291 9.42 11.19 -2.22
CA ILE A 291 9.66 11.50 -3.64
C ILE A 291 11.15 11.79 -3.88
N GLN A 292 11.81 12.55 -3.02
CA GLN A 292 13.25 12.83 -3.13
C GLN A 292 14.12 11.59 -2.89
N GLU A 293 13.74 10.72 -1.97
CA GLU A 293 14.42 9.45 -1.73
C GLU A 293 14.33 8.50 -2.93
N ALA A 294 13.23 8.57 -3.69
CA ALA A 294 13.02 7.76 -4.88
C ALA A 294 13.84 8.21 -6.11
N MET A 295 14.24 9.48 -6.17
CA MET A 295 15.02 10.09 -7.28
C MET A 295 16.46 9.57 -7.36
#